data_AF-A0A3N2RD56-F1
#
_entry.id   AF-A0A3N2RD56-F1
#
_cell.length_a   1.000
_cell.length_b   1.000
_cell.length_c   1.000
_cell.angle_alpha   90.00
_cell.angle_beta   90.00
_cell.angle_gamma   90.00
#
_symmetry.space_group_name_H-M   'P 1'
#
loop_
_entity.id
_entity.type
_entity.pdbx_description
1 polymer ?
#
loop_
_entity_poly.entity_id
_entity_poly.type
_entity_poly.pdbx_seq_one_letter_code
_entity_poly.pdbx_strand_id
1 'polypeptide(L)'
;MLLPLAAALSLGAGAAHAQSDNEVYEAAIAKASRLCPGHSKERTTPGVRAVPVGALRVLAQRNYTMCPDRRLDAATPAVWYGQVGVFAWNPEVQGAAQLIAKQVDAMTRKEEFPVETLVWKADGSAATGATVPMFEPRPRPVGSY
;
A
#
# COMPACT_ATOMS: atom_id res chain seq x y z
N MET A 1 -28.17 -19.41 51.93
CA MET A 1 -29.18 -19.57 50.87
C MET A 1 -28.56 -19.12 49.56
N LEU A 2 -28.60 -19.99 48.55
CA LEU A 2 -27.88 -19.88 47.28
C LEU A 2 -28.37 -18.71 46.40
N LEU A 3 -27.43 -18.02 45.75
CA LEU A 3 -27.68 -17.22 44.53
C LEU A 3 -28.01 -18.16 43.36
N PRO A 4 -28.91 -17.77 42.42
CA PRO A 4 -28.86 -18.27 41.06
C PRO A 4 -28.13 -17.25 40.17
N LEU A 5 -26.95 -17.68 39.71
CA LEU A 5 -26.15 -17.06 38.66
C LEU A 5 -26.79 -17.41 37.31
N ALA A 6 -27.49 -16.47 36.67
CA ALA A 6 -27.98 -16.64 35.30
C ALA A 6 -26.94 -16.05 34.32
N ALA A 7 -25.96 -16.86 33.92
CA ALA A 7 -25.01 -16.50 32.89
C ALA A 7 -25.61 -16.77 31.50
N ALA A 8 -26.15 -15.74 30.86
CA ALA A 8 -26.50 -15.76 29.44
C ALA A 8 -25.25 -15.47 28.60
N LEU A 9 -24.50 -16.51 28.25
CA LEU A 9 -23.41 -16.44 27.26
C LEU A 9 -24.03 -16.33 25.85
N SER A 10 -24.27 -15.10 25.42
CA SER A 10 -24.61 -14.80 24.03
C SER A 10 -23.33 -14.89 23.20
N LEU A 11 -23.13 -16.01 22.49
CA LEU A 11 -22.11 -16.13 21.46
C LEU A 11 -22.46 -15.17 20.31
N GLY A 12 -21.89 -13.97 20.34
CA GLY A 12 -21.81 -13.11 19.18
C GLY A 12 -20.87 -13.77 18.16
N ALA A 13 -21.42 -14.58 17.26
CA ALA A 13 -20.74 -14.96 16.03
C ALA A 13 -20.57 -13.67 15.22
N GLY A 14 -19.41 -13.02 15.38
CA GLY A 14 -19.05 -11.86 14.58
C GLY A 14 -19.08 -12.28 13.12
N ALA A 15 -20.03 -11.72 12.36
CA ALA A 15 -20.08 -11.91 10.92
C ALA A 15 -18.77 -11.38 10.33
N ALA A 16 -17.86 -12.29 10.00
CA ALA A 16 -16.75 -12.00 9.11
C ALA A 16 -17.34 -11.77 7.72
N HIS A 17 -17.88 -10.57 7.49
CA HIS A 17 -18.33 -10.16 6.17
C HIS A 17 -17.11 -10.20 5.25
N ALA A 18 -17.15 -11.08 4.25
CA ALA A 18 -16.12 -11.12 3.22
C ALA A 18 -16.07 -9.74 2.54
N GLN A 19 -15.02 -8.97 2.82
CA GLN A 19 -14.81 -7.67 2.18
C GLN A 19 -14.72 -7.88 0.67
N SER A 20 -15.56 -7.18 -0.08
CA SER A 20 -15.56 -7.24 -1.54
C SER A 20 -14.25 -6.72 -2.11
N ASP A 21 -13.86 -7.21 -3.29
CA ASP A 21 -12.63 -6.76 -3.93
C ASP A 21 -12.63 -5.25 -4.20
N ASN A 22 -13.79 -4.69 -4.55
CA ASN A 22 -13.95 -3.25 -4.77
C ASN A 22 -13.69 -2.45 -3.49
N GLU A 23 -14.18 -2.90 -2.34
CA GLU A 23 -13.90 -2.25 -1.06
C GLU A 23 -12.40 -2.27 -0.71
N VAL A 24 -11.67 -3.33 -1.08
CA VAL A 24 -10.21 -3.39 -0.88
C VAL A 24 -9.50 -2.31 -1.71
N TYR A 25 -9.86 -2.16 -2.98
CA TYR A 25 -9.30 -1.12 -3.85
C TYR A 25 -9.62 0.28 -3.33
N GLU A 26 -10.88 0.56 -2.98
CA GLU A 26 -11.29 1.87 -2.48
C GLU A 26 -10.64 2.20 -1.13
N ALA A 27 -10.48 1.20 -0.25
CA ALA A 27 -9.75 1.38 1.01
C ALA A 27 -8.26 1.72 0.78
N ALA A 28 -7.61 1.07 -0.18
CA ALA A 28 -6.23 1.36 -0.54
C ALA A 28 -6.07 2.78 -1.13
N ILE A 29 -6.99 3.20 -2.01
CA ILE A 29 -7.02 4.56 -2.58
C ILE A 29 -7.29 5.60 -1.48
N ALA A 30 -8.22 5.32 -0.56
CA ALA A 30 -8.51 6.20 0.57
C ALA A 30 -7.34 6.30 1.55
N LYS A 31 -6.56 5.23 1.74
CA LYS A 31 -5.33 5.28 2.52
C LYS A 31 -4.28 6.16 1.85
N ALA A 32 -4.08 5.99 0.55
CA ALA A 32 -3.19 6.84 -0.23
C ALA A 32 -3.60 8.32 -0.19
N SER A 33 -4.90 8.62 -0.18
CA SER A 33 -5.40 10.00 -0.07
C SER A 33 -5.07 10.68 1.25
N ARG A 34 -4.75 9.92 2.31
CA ARG A 34 -4.33 10.46 3.61
C ARG A 34 -2.81 10.61 3.72
N LEU A 35 -2.06 9.68 3.14
CA LEU A 35 -0.61 9.56 3.37
C LEU A 35 0.27 10.11 2.24
N CYS A 36 -0.17 10.00 0.99
CA CYS A 36 0.69 10.25 -0.15
C CYS A 36 0.63 11.73 -0.58
N PRO A 37 1.75 12.46 -0.63
CA PRO A 37 1.77 13.84 -1.11
C PRO A 37 1.29 13.98 -2.56
N GLY A 38 1.73 13.06 -3.44
CA GLY A 38 1.41 13.08 -4.87
C GLY A 38 0.01 12.58 -5.23
N HIS A 39 -0.82 12.19 -4.26
CA HIS A 39 -2.15 11.62 -4.53
C HIS A 39 -3.05 12.60 -5.29
N SER A 40 -3.70 12.06 -6.30
CA SER A 40 -5.01 12.46 -6.82
C SER A 40 -5.73 11.17 -7.20
N LYS A 41 -7.05 11.18 -7.38
CA LYS A 41 -7.76 9.98 -7.83
C LYS A 41 -7.22 9.51 -9.18
N GLU A 42 -7.00 10.45 -10.10
CA GLU A 42 -6.53 10.21 -11.46
C GLU A 42 -5.15 9.54 -11.47
N ARG A 43 -4.22 10.00 -10.60
CA ARG A 43 -2.86 9.42 -10.52
C ARG A 43 -2.79 8.11 -9.75
N THR A 44 -3.66 7.93 -8.75
CA THR A 44 -3.54 6.81 -7.80
C THR A 44 -4.29 5.58 -8.27
N THR A 45 -5.52 5.75 -8.75
CA THR A 45 -6.43 4.66 -9.06
C THR A 45 -5.84 3.66 -10.07
N PRO A 46 -5.20 4.08 -11.19
CA PRO A 46 -4.63 3.13 -12.14
C PRO A 46 -3.55 2.22 -11.54
N GLY A 47 -2.66 2.77 -10.72
CA GLY A 47 -1.60 2.00 -10.07
C GLY A 47 -2.12 1.03 -9.02
N VAL A 48 -3.07 1.49 -8.18
CA VAL A 48 -3.68 0.62 -7.16
C VAL A 48 -4.50 -0.51 -7.81
N ARG A 49 -5.26 -0.23 -8.86
CA ARG A 49 -6.07 -1.24 -9.55
C ARG A 49 -5.28 -2.18 -10.46
N ALA A 50 -4.02 -1.86 -10.75
CA ALA A 50 -3.11 -2.79 -11.43
C ALA A 50 -2.62 -3.91 -10.50
N VAL A 51 -2.74 -3.74 -9.17
CA VAL A 51 -2.29 -4.73 -8.19
C VAL A 51 -3.37 -5.80 -7.98
N PRO A 52 -3.02 -7.10 -7.94
CA PRO A 52 -3.96 -8.13 -7.54
C PRO A 52 -4.55 -7.85 -6.16
N VAL A 53 -5.87 -7.96 -6.03
CA VAL A 53 -6.58 -7.66 -4.78
C VAL A 53 -6.05 -8.45 -3.57
N GLY A 54 -5.62 -9.70 -3.77
CA GLY A 54 -4.99 -10.51 -2.72
C GLY A 54 -3.70 -9.87 -2.17
N ALA A 55 -2.87 -9.30 -3.04
CA ALA A 55 -1.68 -8.57 -2.66
C ALA A 55 -2.05 -7.27 -1.89
N LEU A 56 -3.09 -6.55 -2.31
CA LEU A 56 -3.59 -5.38 -1.57
C LEU A 56 -4.10 -5.73 -0.15
N ARG A 57 -4.71 -6.91 0.03
CA ARG A 57 -5.10 -7.40 1.37
C ARG A 57 -3.87 -7.61 2.26
N VAL A 58 -2.79 -8.18 1.72
CA VAL A 58 -1.51 -8.32 2.46
C VAL A 58 -0.94 -6.95 2.81
N LEU A 59 -0.93 -5.99 1.88
CA LEU A 59 -0.47 -4.63 2.16
C LEU A 59 -1.32 -3.97 3.26
N ALA A 60 -2.63 -4.15 3.24
CA ALA A 60 -3.53 -3.62 4.27
C ALA A 60 -3.21 -4.22 5.65
N GLN A 61 -3.04 -5.55 5.75
CA GLN A 61 -2.68 -6.24 6.99
C GLN A 61 -1.34 -5.75 7.57
N ARG A 62 -0.38 -5.44 6.70
CA ARG A 62 0.96 -4.94 7.09
C ARG A 62 1.02 -3.43 7.26
N ASN A 63 -0.11 -2.74 7.11
CA ASN A 63 -0.20 -1.28 7.10
C ASN A 63 0.71 -0.60 6.04
N TYR A 64 1.00 -1.26 4.93
CA TYR A 64 1.72 -0.66 3.80
C TYR A 64 0.81 0.13 2.88
N THR A 65 1.39 1.06 2.10
CA THR A 65 0.64 2.00 1.25
C THR A 65 1.26 2.09 -0.14
N MET A 66 0.42 2.40 -1.12
CA MET A 66 0.85 2.71 -2.48
C MET A 66 0.70 4.22 -2.75
N CYS A 67 1.78 4.87 -3.17
CA CYS A 67 1.81 6.31 -3.39
C CYS A 67 2.32 6.69 -4.79
N PRO A 68 1.55 7.46 -5.59
CA PRO A 68 2.14 8.08 -6.78
C PRO A 68 3.14 9.17 -6.34
N ASP A 69 4.33 9.18 -6.93
CA ASP A 69 5.40 10.17 -6.71
C ASP A 69 6.03 10.60 -8.04
N ARG A 70 5.71 11.82 -8.48
CA ARG A 70 6.19 12.41 -9.74
C ARG A 70 7.65 12.87 -9.68
N ARG A 71 8.27 12.84 -8.51
CA ARG A 71 9.70 13.19 -8.34
C ARG A 71 10.62 12.04 -8.74
N LEU A 72 10.10 10.81 -8.80
CA LEU A 72 10.80 9.68 -9.39
C LEU A 72 10.94 9.92 -10.90
N ASP A 73 12.10 9.63 -11.49
CA ASP A 73 12.33 9.86 -12.91
C ASP A 73 12.11 8.57 -13.76
N ALA A 74 12.35 8.67 -15.07
CA ALA A 74 12.21 7.55 -15.99
C ALA A 74 13.28 6.45 -15.82
N ALA A 75 14.43 6.77 -15.21
CA ALA A 75 15.50 5.79 -14.95
C ALA A 75 15.17 4.93 -13.73
N THR A 76 14.51 5.50 -12.72
CA THR A 76 14.07 4.79 -11.50
C THR A 76 12.60 5.07 -11.18
N PRO A 77 11.65 4.59 -12.00
CA PRO A 77 10.25 5.01 -11.92
C PRO A 77 9.46 4.32 -10.81
N ALA A 78 10.05 3.36 -10.08
CA ALA A 78 9.38 2.59 -9.04
C ALA A 78 10.32 2.32 -7.86
N VAL A 79 9.80 2.45 -6.64
CA VAL A 79 10.57 2.33 -5.40
C VAL A 79 9.75 1.65 -4.31
N TRP A 80 10.40 0.86 -3.47
CA TRP A 80 9.91 0.43 -2.17
C TRP A 80 10.72 1.13 -1.10
N TYR A 81 10.05 1.90 -0.24
CA TYR A 81 10.64 2.54 0.94
C TYR A 81 10.38 1.65 2.16
N GLY A 82 11.29 0.71 2.43
CA GLY A 82 11.09 -0.33 3.43
C GLY A 82 10.82 0.15 4.85
N GLN A 83 11.59 1.14 5.31
CA GLN A 83 11.44 1.68 6.67
C GLN A 83 10.06 2.28 6.95
N VAL A 84 9.38 2.83 5.94
CA VAL A 84 8.08 3.50 6.08
C VAL A 84 6.92 2.70 5.47
N GLY A 85 7.21 1.58 4.81
CA GLY A 85 6.18 0.70 4.26
C GLY A 85 5.45 1.27 3.05
N VAL A 86 6.16 1.92 2.12
CA VAL A 86 5.55 2.58 0.96
C VAL A 86 6.07 2.05 -0.36
N PHE A 87 5.16 1.60 -1.21
CA PHE A 87 5.41 1.36 -2.63
C PHE A 87 5.10 2.64 -3.42
N ALA A 88 6.08 3.19 -4.12
CA ALA A 88 5.92 4.39 -4.91
C ALA A 88 6.21 4.16 -6.39
N TRP A 89 5.53 4.92 -7.25
CA TRP A 89 5.78 4.92 -8.69
C TRP A 89 5.56 6.31 -9.28
N ASN A 90 6.25 6.64 -10.38
CA ASN A 90 5.91 7.82 -11.17
C ASN A 90 4.70 7.53 -12.08
N PRO A 91 3.53 8.15 -11.85
CA PRO A 91 2.35 7.93 -12.70
C PRO A 91 2.49 8.51 -14.13
N GLU A 92 3.50 9.35 -14.38
CA GLU A 92 3.76 9.99 -15.68
C GLU A 92 4.73 9.16 -16.55
N VAL A 93 5.39 8.16 -15.98
CA VAL A 93 6.27 7.24 -16.71
C VAL A 93 5.46 6.04 -17.20
N GLN A 94 5.45 5.83 -18.51
CA GLN A 94 4.76 4.70 -19.13
C GLN A 94 5.25 3.38 -18.54
N GLY A 95 4.32 2.51 -18.14
CA GLY A 95 4.62 1.19 -17.57
C GLY A 95 4.97 1.18 -16.08
N ALA A 96 5.21 2.33 -15.44
CA ALA A 96 5.60 2.39 -14.03
C ALA A 96 4.54 1.81 -13.08
N ALA A 97 3.25 2.02 -13.38
CA ALA A 97 2.13 1.45 -12.64
C ALA A 97 2.13 -0.09 -12.70
N GLN A 98 2.37 -0.67 -13.88
CA GLN A 98 2.46 -2.12 -14.06
C GLN A 98 3.72 -2.69 -13.40
N LEU A 99 4.84 -1.96 -13.49
CA LEU A 99 6.08 -2.33 -12.82
C LEU A 99 5.90 -2.43 -11.31
N ILE A 100 5.39 -1.38 -10.64
CA ILE A 100 5.21 -1.41 -9.19
C ILE A 100 4.21 -2.49 -8.78
N ALA A 101 3.15 -2.70 -9.57
CA ALA A 101 2.19 -3.78 -9.32
C ALA A 101 2.82 -5.17 -9.38
N LYS A 102 3.71 -5.42 -10.35
CA LYS A 102 4.47 -6.66 -10.46
C LYS A 102 5.40 -6.87 -9.26
N GLN A 103 6.06 -5.82 -8.77
CA GLN A 103 6.91 -5.91 -7.58
C GLN A 103 6.08 -6.19 -6.32
N VAL A 104 4.93 -5.54 -6.16
CA VAL A 104 3.99 -5.81 -5.04
C VAL A 104 3.52 -7.27 -5.07
N ASP A 105 3.08 -7.79 -6.22
CA ASP A 105 2.68 -9.20 -6.34
C ASP A 105 3.83 -10.15 -6.00
N ALA A 106 5.03 -9.90 -6.53
CA ALA A 106 6.20 -10.72 -6.25
C ALA A 106 6.60 -10.73 -4.75
N MET A 107 6.61 -9.56 -4.11
CA MET A 107 6.98 -9.43 -2.69
C MET A 107 5.92 -10.01 -1.77
N THR A 108 4.63 -9.81 -2.07
CA THR A 108 3.54 -10.37 -1.28
C THR A 108 3.47 -11.89 -1.35
N ARG A 109 3.77 -12.51 -2.51
CA ARG A 109 3.85 -13.98 -2.65
C ARG A 109 4.99 -14.62 -1.85
N LYS A 110 6.10 -13.90 -1.71
CA LYS A 110 7.26 -14.36 -0.92
C LYS A 110 7.17 -13.97 0.56
N GLU A 111 6.25 -13.07 0.88
CA GLU A 111 6.16 -12.40 2.19
C GLU A 111 7.45 -11.70 2.64
N GLU A 112 8.28 -11.29 1.67
CA GLU A 112 9.57 -10.64 1.90
C GLU A 112 9.45 -9.13 1.72
N PHE A 113 9.58 -8.39 2.82
CA PHE A 113 9.53 -6.92 2.85
C PHE A 113 10.76 -6.38 3.57
N PRO A 114 11.90 -6.22 2.86
CA PRO A 114 13.12 -5.69 3.45
C PRO A 114 12.90 -4.27 4.00
N VAL A 115 13.66 -3.91 5.02
CA VAL A 115 13.63 -2.55 5.61
C VAL A 115 14.35 -1.56 4.71
N GLU A 116 15.23 -2.05 3.84
CA GLU A 116 16.00 -1.29 2.88
C GLU A 116 15.11 -0.68 1.79
N THR A 117 15.56 0.44 1.24
CA THR A 117 14.97 0.99 0.03
C THR A 117 15.36 0.13 -1.16
N LEU A 118 14.36 -0.37 -1.90
CA LEU A 118 14.59 -1.03 -3.18
C LEU A 118 14.16 -0.10 -4.31
N VAL A 119 15.00 0.03 -5.32
CA VAL A 119 14.75 0.91 -6.46
C VAL A 119 14.76 0.07 -7.74
N TRP A 120 13.77 0.28 -8.60
CA TRP A 120 13.65 -0.45 -9.85
C TRP A 120 13.71 0.47 -11.06
N LYS A 121 14.41 0.00 -12.09
CA LYS A 121 14.42 0.61 -13.42
C LYS A 121 13.15 0.25 -14.18
N ALA A 122 12.91 0.94 -15.29
CA ALA A 122 11.74 0.70 -16.15
C ALA A 122 11.64 -0.77 -16.66
N ASP A 123 12.76 -1.46 -16.84
CA ASP A 123 12.80 -2.89 -17.23
C ASP A 123 12.51 -3.86 -16.07
N GLY A 124 12.35 -3.34 -14.85
CA GLY A 124 12.11 -4.10 -13.63
C GLY A 124 13.33 -4.67 -12.94
N SER A 125 14.54 -4.43 -13.46
CA SER A 125 15.79 -4.74 -12.77
C SER A 125 16.02 -3.80 -11.59
N ALA A 126 16.75 -4.29 -10.59
CA ALA A 126 17.17 -3.46 -9.46
C ALA A 126 18.18 -2.39 -9.91
N ALA A 127 17.97 -1.16 -9.47
CA ALA A 127 18.92 -0.07 -9.64
C ALA A 127 19.89 -0.05 -8.44
N THR A 128 21.17 -0.26 -8.69
CA THR A 128 22.24 -0.18 -7.68
C THR A 128 22.85 1.22 -7.67
N GLY A 129 23.18 1.74 -6.48
CA GLY A 129 23.77 3.07 -6.33
C GLY A 129 22.84 4.24 -6.74
N ALA A 130 21.55 3.97 -6.97
CA ALA A 130 20.59 5.00 -7.34
C ALA A 130 20.23 5.88 -6.14
N THR A 131 20.10 7.18 -6.39
CA THR A 131 19.56 8.14 -5.42
C THR A 131 18.13 8.45 -5.82
N VAL A 132 17.19 8.29 -4.89
CA VAL A 132 15.78 8.63 -5.08
C VAL A 132 15.34 9.63 -4.02
N PRO A 133 14.31 10.45 -4.29
CA PRO A 133 13.74 11.35 -3.30
C PRO A 133 13.35 10.61 -2.02
N MET A 134 13.59 11.22 -0.86
CA MET A 134 13.07 10.69 0.39
C MET A 134 11.53 10.73 0.39
N PHE A 135 10.89 9.68 0.91
CA PHE A 135 9.46 9.69 1.12
C PHE A 135 9.11 10.57 2.33
N GLU A 136 8.28 11.58 2.10
CA GLU A 136 7.77 12.46 3.14
C GLU A 136 6.25 12.30 3.19
N PRO A 137 5.66 11.71 4.25
CA PRO A 137 4.22 11.56 4.34
C PRO A 137 3.54 12.93 4.39
N ARG A 138 2.32 13.00 3.87
CA ARG A 138 1.53 14.23 3.91
C ARG A 138 1.35 14.69 5.37
N PRO A 139 1.58 15.98 5.70
CA PRO A 139 1.37 16.47 7.06
C PRO A 139 -0.05 16.16 7.54
N ARG A 140 -0.18 15.59 8.73
CA ARG A 140 -1.48 15.45 9.37
C ARG A 140 -1.89 16.81 9.95
N PRO A 141 -3.17 17.21 9.88
CA PRO A 141 -3.66 18.37 10.59
C PRO A 141 -3.36 18.22 12.09
N VAL A 142 -2.88 19.30 12.71
CA VAL A 142 -2.62 19.37 14.15
C VAL A 142 -3.91 18.99 14.90
N GLY A 143 -3.82 18.03 15.83
CA GLY A 143 -4.95 17.59 16.67
C GLY A 143 -5.65 16.30 16.24
N SER A 144 -5.16 15.59 15.21
CA SER A 144 -5.69 14.29 14.81
C SER A 144 -4.97 13.16 15.56
N TYR A 145 -5.50 12.74 16.72
CA TYR A 145 -5.03 11.57 17.48
C TYR A 145 -5.90 10.34 17.22
#